data_AF-A0A7Y4JRV2-F1
#
_entry.id   AF-A0A7Y4JRV2-F1
#
_cell.length_a   1.000
_cell.length_b   1.000
_cell.length_c   1.000
_cell.angle_alpha   90.00
_cell.angle_beta   90.00
_cell.angle_gamma   90.00
#
_symmetry.space_group_name_H-M   'P 1'
#
loop_
_entity.id
_entity.type
_entity.pdbx_description
1 polymer ?
#
loop_
_entity_poly.entity_id
_entity_poly.type
_entity_poly.pdbx_seq_one_letter_code
_entity_poly.pdbx_strand_id
1 'polypeptide(L)'
;MTISTTLTIQNNSGCPIDNRGTPDYKDGSLSGSAPATSIAAGASTAFTIEQNNSLSPGPEGTVTYKLETGNEQVPLSFYWNYSSGAQHHESYTATTDTTLAPVVITQTDTSGDHHATTYRVDFKPRAPHEWDLVWALSVGLINKQLHALRYYQLIPSSFTQTASGGAQLTVTAMGDPTVSVPDDQTTHLDVHLPFTTATLQYVEGGATKTQALSGTTVIVSLDLSQAQVTDPNTLAATSEAKQHIQGLQSLNYSVYRLFLDLANPSLFRSLQVVNASNQPVALSQAAQSALQATLAGVGHMDVAYTTQAPGSPTSIVPTFAKERTTRYGTNGNFSTLNVCMMSRGRKEPSWSSRFGFTAPLAATTNPDGTPAEARARLFLSQDTLGEGYLKPVVLPAILRASGIPGSINRLAPLKYQCVGTKNNSSQNDGRGEFVQVNNGFDQYVAGTESISFTTQPNLTQTDRCTLSLSGQFQVNIEVSQYPLDFIGLGMKDVLGRATYVQPWTGTVTLQAGSGGKLVTSVNIVLGQAPAPSVDKTLDGWVFNALDKLFNWSSTSPQDAITKQAQDFASSLATAFRDNASMALDVEDCVVLPTGAAHDYSQFIFNAEGAVQVDVSFPG
;
A
#
# COMPACT_ATOMS: atom_id res chain seq x y z
N MET A 1 11.49 43.52 -34.83
CA MET A 1 11.01 43.35 -33.45
C MET A 1 11.28 41.90 -33.09
N THR A 2 11.88 41.64 -31.93
CA THR A 2 12.12 40.28 -31.43
C THR A 2 11.19 40.09 -30.26
N ILE A 3 10.47 38.98 -30.28
CA ILE A 3 9.56 38.57 -29.24
C ILE A 3 10.24 37.44 -28.48
N SER A 4 10.32 37.52 -27.16
CA SER A 4 10.95 36.50 -26.32
C SER A 4 10.04 36.07 -25.18
N THR A 5 10.11 34.80 -24.78
CA THR A 5 9.53 34.31 -23.52
C THR A 5 10.58 33.51 -22.76
N THR A 6 10.70 33.73 -21.45
CA THR A 6 11.59 32.96 -20.58
C THR A 6 10.80 31.96 -19.74
N LEU A 7 11.21 30.70 -19.77
CA LEU A 7 10.58 29.62 -19.01
C LEU A 7 11.52 29.19 -17.90
N THR A 8 11.03 29.14 -16.66
CA THR A 8 11.76 28.60 -15.52
C THR A 8 11.07 27.34 -15.00
N ILE A 9 11.82 26.25 -14.82
CA ILE A 9 11.33 25.03 -14.18
C ILE A 9 12.06 24.88 -12.86
N GLN A 10 11.32 24.95 -11.75
CA GLN A 10 11.81 24.75 -10.39
C GLN A 10 11.47 23.35 -9.90
N ASN A 11 12.49 22.59 -9.53
CA ASN A 11 12.33 21.24 -9.01
C ASN A 11 12.27 21.23 -7.48
N ASN A 12 11.08 21.32 -6.91
CA ASN A 12 10.84 21.18 -5.47
C ASN A 12 10.30 19.78 -5.08
N SER A 13 10.34 18.84 -6.02
CA SER A 13 9.85 17.47 -5.81
C SER A 13 10.77 16.65 -4.91
N GLY A 14 12.00 17.13 -4.72
CA GLY A 14 13.07 16.44 -4.01
C GLY A 14 13.60 15.18 -4.71
N CYS A 15 13.05 14.79 -5.86
CA CYS A 15 13.59 13.77 -6.76
C CYS A 15 14.25 14.46 -7.98
N PRO A 16 15.21 13.83 -8.67
CA PRO A 16 15.72 14.40 -9.91
C PRO A 16 14.65 14.38 -11.01
N ILE A 17 14.64 15.44 -11.81
CA ILE A 17 13.89 15.49 -13.07
C ILE A 17 14.89 15.18 -14.17
N ASP A 18 14.75 14.02 -14.79
CA ASP A 18 15.65 13.51 -15.81
C ASP A 18 14.92 13.36 -17.15
N ASN A 19 15.70 13.05 -18.19
CA ASN A 19 15.33 12.94 -19.60
C ASN A 19 15.62 14.21 -20.41
N ARG A 20 15.98 14.02 -21.69
CA ARG A 20 16.65 14.94 -22.64
C ARG A 20 15.92 16.25 -22.97
N GLY A 21 14.96 16.70 -22.17
CA GLY A 21 14.26 18.00 -22.29
C GLY A 21 14.16 18.43 -23.74
N THR A 22 13.66 17.56 -24.63
CA THR A 22 13.77 17.78 -26.07
C THR A 22 12.61 18.67 -26.44
N PRO A 23 12.85 19.96 -26.68
CA PRO A 23 11.74 20.88 -26.83
C PRO A 23 11.21 20.71 -28.25
N ASP A 24 9.91 20.51 -28.35
CA ASP A 24 9.19 20.53 -29.60
C ASP A 24 8.77 21.98 -29.87
N TYR A 25 9.62 22.70 -30.62
CA TYR A 25 9.36 24.09 -31.00
C TYR A 25 8.45 24.09 -32.23
N LYS A 26 7.23 24.58 -32.06
CA LYS A 26 6.34 24.85 -33.19
C LYS A 26 6.66 26.19 -33.84
N ASP A 27 6.93 27.20 -33.02
CA ASP A 27 7.29 28.55 -33.44
C ASP A 27 8.39 29.14 -32.53
N GLY A 28 9.32 29.87 -33.15
CA GLY A 28 10.48 30.44 -32.47
C GLY A 28 11.70 29.52 -32.42
N SER A 29 12.78 30.03 -31.82
CA SER A 29 14.05 29.33 -31.65
C SER A 29 14.65 29.62 -30.29
N LEU A 30 15.38 28.66 -29.74
CA LEU A 30 16.11 28.85 -28.50
C LEU A 30 17.09 30.02 -28.60
N SER A 31 17.05 30.91 -27.61
CA SER A 31 18.05 31.95 -27.40
C SER A 31 18.90 31.61 -26.18
N GLY A 32 20.22 31.46 -26.37
CA GLY A 32 21.16 31.13 -25.31
C GLY A 32 21.23 29.63 -24.98
N SER A 33 21.09 29.28 -23.70
CA SER A 33 21.31 27.91 -23.21
C SER A 33 20.07 27.03 -23.42
N ALA A 34 20.29 25.80 -23.88
CA ALA A 34 19.23 24.80 -24.02
C ALA A 34 18.66 24.44 -22.63
N PRO A 35 17.41 23.95 -22.56
CA PRO A 35 16.86 23.42 -21.31
C PRO A 35 17.80 22.35 -20.75
N ALA A 36 18.01 22.37 -19.43
CA ALA A 36 18.87 21.40 -18.79
C ALA A 36 18.38 19.97 -19.08
N THR A 37 19.31 19.06 -19.34
CA THR A 37 19.01 17.63 -19.57
C THR A 37 18.67 16.87 -18.29
N SER A 38 18.96 17.48 -17.13
CA SER A 38 18.58 17.02 -15.80
C SER A 38 18.45 18.23 -14.88
N ILE A 39 17.47 18.21 -13.97
CA ILE A 39 17.27 19.24 -12.95
C ILE A 39 17.32 18.54 -11.59
N ALA A 40 18.39 18.77 -10.84
CA ALA A 40 18.56 18.20 -9.51
C ALA A 40 17.44 18.65 -8.54
N ALA A 41 17.23 17.85 -7.50
CA ALA A 41 16.33 18.20 -6.40
C ALA A 41 16.72 19.55 -5.77
N GLY A 42 15.75 20.45 -5.60
CA GLY A 42 15.97 21.81 -5.08
C GLY A 42 16.62 22.79 -6.06
N ALA A 43 16.92 22.35 -7.30
CA ALA A 43 17.49 23.20 -8.34
C ALA A 43 16.41 23.75 -9.30
N SER A 44 16.80 24.69 -10.15
CA SER A 44 15.98 25.23 -11.21
C SER A 44 16.76 25.36 -12.51
N THR A 45 16.06 25.25 -13.64
CA THR A 45 16.60 25.60 -14.96
C THR A 45 15.75 26.70 -15.59
N ALA A 46 16.38 27.58 -16.36
CA ALA A 46 15.70 28.62 -17.12
C ALA A 46 16.25 28.66 -18.54
N PHE A 47 15.37 28.88 -19.52
CA PHE A 47 15.73 29.02 -20.92
C PHE A 47 14.79 30.01 -21.62
N THR A 48 15.29 30.66 -22.66
CA THR A 48 14.57 31.70 -23.39
C THR A 48 14.32 31.25 -24.82
N ILE A 49 13.12 31.54 -25.32
CA ILE A 49 12.73 31.26 -26.70
C ILE A 49 12.41 32.59 -27.36
N GLU A 50 13.05 32.84 -28.49
CA GLU A 50 12.91 34.05 -29.27
C GLU A 50 12.33 33.76 -30.65
N GLN A 51 11.50 34.67 -31.14
CA GLN A 51 11.04 34.68 -32.52
C GLN A 51 11.31 36.04 -33.15
N ASN A 52 12.03 36.00 -34.26
CA ASN A 52 12.32 37.18 -35.06
C ASN A 52 11.19 37.41 -36.06
N ASN A 53 10.10 38.01 -35.61
CA ASN A 53 9.03 38.47 -36.49
C ASN A 53 8.37 39.75 -35.96
N SER A 54 7.89 40.61 -36.87
CA SER A 54 7.20 41.86 -36.53
C SER A 54 5.70 41.68 -36.26
N LEU A 55 5.16 40.49 -36.49
CA LEU A 55 3.74 40.13 -36.36
C LEU A 55 3.59 38.69 -35.83
N SER A 56 2.47 38.41 -35.15
CA SER A 56 2.01 37.08 -34.71
C SER A 56 2.13 36.01 -35.83
N PRO A 57 2.40 34.72 -35.50
CA PRO A 57 2.51 34.12 -34.17
C PRO A 57 3.82 34.45 -33.45
N GLY A 58 3.78 34.39 -32.12
CA GLY A 58 4.97 34.41 -31.26
C GLY A 58 5.39 32.99 -30.86
N PRO A 59 6.37 32.83 -29.96
CA PRO A 59 6.93 31.52 -29.64
C PRO A 59 5.90 30.51 -29.11
N GLU A 60 5.87 29.31 -29.68
CA GLU A 60 5.01 28.20 -29.24
C GLU A 60 5.83 26.90 -29.20
N GLY A 61 5.59 26.09 -28.17
CA GLY A 61 6.15 24.75 -28.12
C GLY A 61 5.90 24.04 -26.80
N THR A 62 6.50 22.86 -26.67
CA THR A 62 6.43 22.04 -25.46
C THR A 62 7.80 21.50 -25.09
N VAL A 63 8.10 21.38 -23.80
CA VAL A 63 9.25 20.62 -23.32
C VAL A 63 8.77 19.53 -22.38
N THR A 64 9.27 18.31 -22.58
CA THR A 64 8.88 17.15 -21.77
C THR A 64 10.04 16.64 -20.93
N TYR A 65 9.74 16.28 -19.70
CA TYR A 65 10.66 15.71 -18.73
C TYR A 65 10.05 14.46 -18.08
N LYS A 66 10.85 13.75 -17.26
CA LYS A 66 10.37 12.69 -16.38
C LYS A 66 10.85 12.93 -14.97
N LEU A 67 9.96 12.82 -14.00
CA LEU A 67 10.33 12.80 -12.60
C LEU A 67 10.69 11.37 -12.17
N GLU A 68 11.92 11.16 -11.71
CA GLU A 68 12.40 9.85 -11.26
C GLU A 68 12.12 9.68 -9.75
N THR A 69 10.93 9.21 -9.41
CA THR A 69 10.52 9.05 -8.00
C THR A 69 11.19 7.86 -7.30
N GLY A 70 11.99 7.09 -8.04
CA GLY A 70 12.56 5.77 -7.68
C GLY A 70 11.61 4.62 -8.01
N ASN A 71 10.34 4.77 -7.63
CA ASN A 71 9.30 3.77 -7.85
C ASN A 71 8.74 3.81 -9.27
N GLU A 72 8.54 5.02 -9.79
CA GLU A 72 7.86 5.31 -11.06
C GLU A 72 8.52 6.49 -11.77
N GLN A 73 8.46 6.48 -13.10
CA GLN A 73 8.80 7.63 -13.94
C GLN A 73 7.52 8.39 -14.25
N VAL A 74 7.38 9.59 -13.68
CA VAL A 74 6.18 10.41 -13.92
C VAL A 74 6.48 11.37 -15.07
N PRO A 75 5.79 11.27 -16.22
CA PRO A 75 6.00 12.21 -17.32
C PRO A 75 5.49 13.60 -16.92
N LEU A 76 6.28 14.61 -17.28
CA LEU A 76 6.00 16.03 -17.09
C LEU A 76 6.02 16.71 -18.45
N SER A 77 5.06 17.58 -18.72
CA SER A 77 4.96 18.35 -19.94
C SER A 77 4.73 19.81 -19.61
N PHE A 78 5.51 20.71 -20.22
CA PHE A 78 5.43 22.16 -20.03
C PHE A 78 5.23 22.82 -21.38
N TYR A 79 4.04 23.33 -21.62
CA TYR A 79 3.61 23.98 -22.85
C TYR A 79 3.60 25.49 -22.69
N TRP A 80 4.04 26.19 -23.73
CA TRP A 80 3.94 27.64 -23.84
C TRP A 80 3.37 28.02 -25.21
N ASN A 81 2.58 29.09 -25.21
CA ASN A 81 2.11 29.76 -26.40
C ASN A 81 2.02 31.25 -26.12
N TYR A 82 2.88 32.00 -26.80
CA TYR A 82 2.92 33.44 -26.72
C TYR A 82 2.56 34.03 -28.09
N SER A 83 1.77 35.10 -28.10
CA SER A 83 1.51 35.89 -29.30
C SER A 83 1.50 37.39 -28.96
N SER A 84 2.02 38.25 -29.85
CA SER A 84 2.11 39.69 -29.59
C SER A 84 0.87 40.46 -30.04
N GLY A 85 0.36 41.37 -29.19
CA GLY A 85 -0.66 42.37 -29.53
C GLY A 85 -1.84 42.45 -28.55
N ALA A 86 -2.56 43.58 -28.55
CA ALA A 86 -3.60 43.93 -27.55
C ALA A 86 -4.86 43.04 -27.52
N GLN A 87 -4.98 42.06 -28.43
CA GLN A 87 -6.11 41.11 -28.51
C GLN A 87 -5.69 39.64 -28.45
N HIS A 88 -4.41 39.37 -28.18
CA HIS A 88 -3.86 38.02 -28.22
C HIS A 88 -3.79 37.39 -26.82
N HIS A 89 -4.13 36.11 -26.74
CA HIS A 89 -4.13 35.35 -25.49
C HIS A 89 -2.79 34.62 -25.33
N GLU A 90 -2.11 34.88 -24.22
CA GLU A 90 -1.01 34.03 -23.77
C GLU A 90 -1.56 32.81 -23.06
N SER A 91 -0.95 31.65 -23.31
CA SER A 91 -1.30 30.41 -22.65
C SER A 91 -0.04 29.65 -22.26
N TYR A 92 0.06 29.42 -20.96
CA TYR A 92 1.07 28.55 -20.37
C TYR A 92 0.30 27.43 -19.67
N THR A 93 0.69 26.19 -19.91
CA THR A 93 0.10 25.05 -19.21
C THR A 93 1.18 24.04 -18.89
N ALA A 94 1.13 23.46 -17.70
CA ALA A 94 1.92 22.30 -17.38
C ALA A 94 1.03 21.14 -16.98
N THR A 95 1.34 19.97 -17.49
CA THR A 95 0.60 18.74 -17.22
C THR A 95 1.54 17.63 -16.82
N THR A 96 0.98 16.67 -16.12
CA THR A 96 1.52 15.32 -16.06
C THR A 96 0.48 14.42 -16.70
N ASP A 97 0.90 13.38 -17.43
CA ASP A 97 0.01 12.52 -18.23
C ASP A 97 -0.98 11.71 -17.39
N THR A 98 -1.01 11.92 -16.08
CA THR A 98 -1.93 11.25 -15.17
C THR A 98 -2.56 12.27 -14.23
N THR A 99 -3.88 12.30 -14.16
CA THR A 99 -4.64 13.01 -13.12
C THR A 99 -4.45 12.40 -11.72
N LEU A 100 -3.65 11.33 -11.63
CA LEU A 100 -3.47 10.44 -10.49
C LEU A 100 -2.03 10.43 -9.95
N ALA A 101 -1.10 11.16 -10.58
CA ALA A 101 0.29 11.17 -10.13
C ALA A 101 0.40 11.96 -8.82
N PRO A 102 1.27 11.52 -7.90
CA PRO A 102 1.68 12.29 -6.72
C PRO A 102 2.38 13.62 -7.04
N VAL A 103 2.40 14.08 -8.30
CA VAL A 103 3.08 15.30 -8.72
C VAL A 103 2.06 16.43 -8.85
N VAL A 104 2.38 17.56 -8.25
CA VAL A 104 1.65 18.82 -8.44
C VAL A 104 2.56 19.77 -9.19
N ILE A 105 2.08 20.30 -10.31
CA ILE A 105 2.77 21.36 -11.02
C ILE A 105 1.99 22.65 -10.80
N THR A 106 2.64 23.61 -10.15
CA THR A 106 2.09 24.95 -9.93
C THR A 106 2.73 25.91 -10.91
N GLN A 107 1.92 26.60 -11.68
CA GLN A 107 2.35 27.63 -12.61
C GLN A 107 2.07 29.00 -11.99
N THR A 108 3.07 29.88 -11.98
CA THR A 108 2.95 31.17 -11.28
C THR A 108 2.32 32.28 -12.11
N ASP A 109 2.32 32.18 -13.44
CA ASP A 109 1.70 33.18 -14.31
C ASP A 109 0.75 32.53 -15.31
N THR A 110 -0.48 33.03 -15.41
CA THR A 110 -1.55 32.51 -16.26
C THR A 110 -2.01 33.52 -17.32
N SER A 111 -1.58 34.79 -17.27
CA SER A 111 -1.90 35.84 -18.28
C SER A 111 -1.33 37.22 -17.90
N GLY A 112 -0.71 37.94 -18.84
CA GLY A 112 -0.40 39.39 -18.74
C GLY A 112 0.73 39.82 -19.68
N ASP A 113 1.17 41.08 -19.68
CA ASP A 113 2.34 41.55 -20.49
C ASP A 113 3.70 41.01 -19.96
N HIS A 114 3.71 39.85 -19.29
CA HIS A 114 4.88 39.29 -18.65
C HIS A 114 5.48 38.19 -19.52
N HIS A 115 6.60 38.52 -20.16
CA HIS A 115 7.38 37.64 -21.04
C HIS A 115 8.12 36.50 -20.30
N ALA A 116 7.57 35.97 -19.20
CA ALA A 116 8.17 34.90 -18.44
C ALA A 116 7.15 34.12 -17.60
N THR A 117 7.34 32.80 -17.47
CA THR A 117 6.58 31.98 -16.51
C THR A 117 7.50 31.05 -15.72
N THR A 118 7.06 30.70 -14.52
CA THR A 118 7.73 29.71 -13.67
C THR A 118 6.80 28.54 -13.40
N TYR A 119 7.28 27.34 -13.68
CA TYR A 119 6.67 26.07 -13.32
C TYR A 119 7.38 25.51 -12.10
N ARG A 120 6.64 25.31 -11.02
CA ARG A 120 7.11 24.64 -9.82
C ARG A 120 6.60 23.21 -9.81
N VAL A 121 7.51 22.25 -9.74
CA VAL A 121 7.19 20.81 -9.64
C VAL A 121 7.34 20.39 -8.18
N ASP A 122 6.25 19.98 -7.55
CA ASP A 122 6.20 19.42 -6.20
C ASP A 122 5.79 17.94 -6.27
N PHE A 123 6.29 17.10 -5.37
CA PHE A 123 5.93 15.68 -5.27
C PHE A 123 5.41 15.36 -3.87
N LYS A 124 4.22 14.79 -3.81
CA LYS A 124 3.46 14.38 -2.63
C LYS A 124 3.60 12.87 -2.46
N PRO A 125 4.54 12.39 -1.64
CA PRO A 125 4.80 10.95 -1.54
C PRO A 125 3.55 10.21 -1.06
N ARG A 126 3.26 9.05 -1.65
CA ARG A 126 2.21 8.14 -1.17
C ARG A 126 2.55 7.67 0.23
N ALA A 127 1.59 7.61 1.13
CA ALA A 127 1.84 7.11 2.47
C ALA A 127 1.99 5.57 2.49
N PRO A 128 2.87 5.00 3.33
CA PRO A 128 3.87 5.67 4.18
C PRO A 128 5.19 5.97 3.42
N HIS A 129 5.44 7.24 3.07
CA HIS A 129 6.68 7.71 2.43
C HIS A 129 7.18 6.88 1.22
N GLU A 130 6.27 6.53 0.31
CA GLU A 130 6.47 5.73 -0.91
C GLU A 130 6.75 4.23 -0.69
N TRP A 131 6.73 3.76 0.56
CA TRP A 131 6.79 2.34 0.88
C TRP A 131 5.42 1.68 0.77
N ASP A 132 5.39 0.40 0.40
CA ASP A 132 4.13 -0.35 0.32
C ASP A 132 3.68 -0.84 1.69
N LEU A 133 4.63 -1.31 2.51
CA LEU A 133 4.40 -1.72 3.89
C LEU A 133 5.58 -1.28 4.77
N VAL A 134 5.31 -0.92 6.03
CA VAL A 134 6.37 -0.61 7.01
C VAL A 134 6.01 -1.20 8.37
N TRP A 135 6.89 -2.03 8.91
CA TRP A 135 6.82 -2.46 10.30
C TRP A 135 7.73 -1.58 11.14
N ALA A 136 7.16 -0.75 12.02
CA ALA A 136 7.90 0.00 13.02
C ALA A 136 7.96 -0.81 14.32
N LEU A 137 9.14 -1.38 14.62
CA LEU A 137 9.42 -2.13 15.85
C LEU A 137 10.03 -1.19 16.89
N SER A 138 9.42 -1.07 18.07
CA SER A 138 10.05 -0.28 19.14
C SER A 138 11.34 -0.92 19.62
N VAL A 139 12.37 -0.12 19.91
CA VAL A 139 13.61 -0.61 20.54
C VAL A 139 13.33 -1.32 21.87
N GLY A 140 12.31 -0.88 22.61
CA GLY A 140 11.84 -1.57 23.82
C GLY A 140 11.37 -3.01 23.56
N LEU A 141 10.65 -3.27 22.45
CA LEU A 141 10.29 -4.62 22.03
C LEU A 141 11.52 -5.46 21.72
N ILE A 142 12.50 -4.92 21.00
CA ILE A 142 13.75 -5.62 20.67
C ILE A 142 14.49 -5.99 21.96
N ASN A 143 14.61 -5.06 22.91
CA ASN A 143 15.26 -5.33 24.20
C ASN A 143 14.56 -6.45 25.00
N LYS A 144 13.23 -6.52 24.96
CA LYS A 144 12.50 -7.65 25.57
C LYS A 144 12.78 -8.98 24.85
N GLN A 145 12.84 -8.97 23.52
CA GLN A 145 13.19 -10.16 22.74
C GLN A 145 14.61 -10.65 23.06
N LEU A 146 15.58 -9.74 23.18
CA LEU A 146 16.95 -10.07 23.59
C LEU A 146 17.02 -10.69 24.99
N HIS A 147 16.26 -10.15 25.95
CA HIS A 147 16.12 -10.74 27.28
C HIS A 147 15.53 -12.17 27.19
N ALA A 148 14.48 -12.37 26.40
CA ALA A 148 13.86 -13.68 26.20
C ALA A 148 14.85 -14.69 25.57
N LEU A 149 15.62 -14.29 24.55
CA LEU A 149 16.65 -15.15 23.95
C LEU A 149 17.69 -15.60 24.98
N ARG A 150 18.10 -14.74 25.91
CA ARG A 150 19.01 -15.11 27.01
C ARG A 150 18.32 -16.02 28.03
N TYR A 151 17.07 -15.74 28.40
CA TYR A 151 16.28 -16.57 29.32
C TYR A 151 16.14 -18.02 28.80
N TYR A 152 15.89 -18.18 27.50
CA TYR A 152 15.84 -19.49 26.83
C TYR A 152 17.22 -20.06 26.46
N GLN A 153 18.32 -19.45 26.92
CA GLN A 153 19.70 -19.89 26.67
C GLN A 153 20.08 -19.96 25.18
N LEU A 154 19.44 -19.16 24.34
CA LEU A 154 19.73 -19.03 22.91
C LEU A 154 20.87 -18.03 22.63
N ILE A 155 21.23 -17.22 23.62
CA ILE A 155 22.44 -16.38 23.67
C ILE A 155 23.27 -16.85 24.87
N PRO A 156 24.61 -17.00 24.74
CA PRO A 156 25.44 -17.46 25.84
C PRO A 156 25.44 -16.47 27.01
N SER A 157 25.20 -16.98 28.23
CA SER A 157 25.38 -16.22 29.47
C SER A 157 26.84 -16.17 29.94
N SER A 158 27.67 -17.05 29.38
CA SER A 158 29.12 -17.16 29.60
C SER A 158 29.76 -17.81 28.37
N PHE A 159 30.98 -17.42 28.03
CA PHE A 159 31.74 -18.01 26.94
C PHE A 159 33.25 -17.76 27.10
N THR A 160 34.04 -18.56 26.41
CA THR A 160 35.47 -18.32 26.22
C THR A 160 35.76 -18.39 24.74
N GLN A 161 36.23 -17.28 24.16
CA GLN A 161 36.55 -17.20 22.74
C GLN A 161 38.03 -16.87 22.55
N THR A 162 38.71 -17.69 21.76
CA THR A 162 40.09 -17.44 21.31
C THR A 162 40.07 -16.90 19.89
N ALA A 163 40.91 -15.91 19.62
CA ALA A 163 41.16 -15.38 18.27
C ALA A 163 42.64 -15.56 17.89
N SER A 164 42.96 -15.29 16.63
CA SER A 164 44.34 -15.31 16.14
C SER A 164 45.24 -14.35 16.92
N GLY A 165 46.55 -14.65 16.99
CA GLY A 165 47.51 -13.79 17.68
C GLY A 165 47.52 -13.92 19.22
N GLY A 166 46.91 -14.97 19.78
CA GLY A 166 46.92 -15.24 21.23
C GLY A 166 45.91 -14.44 22.03
N ALA A 167 44.94 -13.79 21.38
CA ALA A 167 43.85 -13.11 22.05
C ALA A 167 42.81 -14.10 22.60
N GLN A 168 42.34 -13.88 23.82
CA GLN A 168 41.29 -14.66 24.44
C GLN A 168 40.38 -13.76 25.29
N LEU A 169 39.07 -13.82 25.06
CA LEU A 169 38.08 -13.23 25.95
C LEU A 169 37.39 -14.34 26.72
N THR A 170 37.44 -14.25 28.04
CA THR A 170 36.74 -15.16 28.96
C THR A 170 35.67 -14.35 29.69
N VAL A 171 34.40 -14.63 29.40
CA VAL A 171 33.24 -14.05 30.07
C VAL A 171 32.58 -15.14 30.88
N THR A 172 32.67 -15.07 32.20
CA THR A 172 32.04 -16.06 33.09
C THR A 172 30.62 -15.66 33.49
N ALA A 173 30.27 -14.38 33.37
CA ALA A 173 28.92 -13.89 33.53
C ALA A 173 28.70 -12.61 32.70
N MET A 174 27.74 -12.65 31.79
CA MET A 174 27.21 -11.51 31.03
C MET A 174 25.79 -11.20 31.49
N GLY A 175 25.41 -9.93 31.60
CA GLY A 175 24.03 -9.48 31.85
C GLY A 175 23.15 -9.56 30.59
N ASP A 176 21.96 -8.96 30.62
CA ASP A 176 21.08 -8.90 29.45
C ASP A 176 21.65 -7.96 28.39
N PRO A 177 21.82 -8.40 27.14
CA PRO A 177 22.18 -7.48 26.06
C PRO A 177 21.00 -6.54 25.77
N THR A 178 21.31 -5.28 25.48
CA THR A 178 20.31 -4.28 25.06
C THR A 178 20.79 -3.54 23.82
N VAL A 179 19.86 -2.93 23.10
CA VAL A 179 20.13 -2.09 21.93
C VAL A 179 19.63 -0.68 22.11
N SER A 180 20.31 0.25 21.45
CA SER A 180 19.87 1.63 21.24
C SER A 180 20.07 2.06 19.78
N VAL A 181 19.29 3.05 19.34
CA VAL A 181 19.43 3.66 18.02
C VAL A 181 20.24 4.96 18.14
N PRO A 182 21.36 5.09 17.42
CA PRO A 182 22.14 6.33 17.39
C PRO A 182 21.37 7.47 16.70
N ASP A 183 21.73 8.71 17.04
CA ASP A 183 21.05 9.92 16.54
C ASP A 183 21.59 10.35 15.17
N ASP A 184 21.60 9.42 14.21
CA ASP A 184 22.11 9.67 12.86
C ASP A 184 21.18 9.18 11.74
N GLN A 185 20.03 8.59 12.09
CA GLN A 185 19.01 8.07 11.17
C GLN A 185 19.57 7.09 10.11
N THR A 186 20.57 6.28 10.48
CA THR A 186 21.16 5.28 9.57
C THR A 186 20.65 3.85 9.84
N THR A 187 21.33 2.82 9.31
CA THR A 187 20.92 1.40 9.34
C THR A 187 21.53 0.58 10.49
N HIS A 188 22.25 1.21 11.42
CA HIS A 188 23.00 0.51 12.44
C HIS A 188 22.38 0.65 13.84
N LEU A 189 22.76 -0.25 14.74
CA LEU A 189 22.34 -0.26 16.14
C LEU A 189 23.56 -0.29 17.06
N ASP A 190 23.43 0.35 18.22
CA ASP A 190 24.37 0.23 19.31
C ASP A 190 23.95 -0.95 20.20
N VAL A 191 24.75 -2.01 20.21
CA VAL A 191 24.55 -3.20 21.06
C VAL A 191 25.37 -3.03 22.32
N HIS A 192 24.70 -3.07 23.47
CA HIS A 192 25.29 -2.99 24.80
C HIS A 192 25.40 -4.39 25.40
N LEU A 193 26.63 -4.80 25.68
CA LEU A 193 26.98 -6.11 26.24
C LEU A 193 27.54 -5.91 27.66
N PRO A 194 26.71 -6.03 28.71
CA PRO A 194 27.16 -5.85 30.08
C PRO A 194 27.94 -7.06 30.57
N PHE A 195 29.21 -6.87 30.90
CA PHE A 195 30.09 -7.92 31.41
C PHE A 195 30.15 -7.86 32.94
N THR A 196 29.36 -8.71 33.61
CA THR A 196 29.41 -8.84 35.08
C THR A 196 30.75 -9.39 35.53
N THR A 197 31.28 -10.39 34.82
CA THR A 197 32.62 -10.93 35.08
C THR A 197 33.27 -11.34 33.76
N ALA A 198 34.34 -10.63 33.40
CA ALA A 198 35.06 -10.85 32.14
C ALA A 198 36.54 -10.47 32.24
N THR A 199 37.37 -11.19 31.48
CA THR A 199 38.81 -10.95 31.36
C THR A 199 39.24 -11.10 29.91
N LEU A 200 39.99 -10.12 29.41
CA LEU A 200 40.60 -10.13 28.08
C LEU A 200 42.10 -10.38 28.19
N GLN A 201 42.61 -11.40 27.52
CA GLN A 201 44.02 -11.65 27.29
C GLN A 201 44.39 -11.25 25.86
N TYR A 202 45.53 -10.59 25.68
CA TYR A 202 46.00 -10.13 24.38
C TYR A 202 47.52 -9.98 24.36
N VAL A 203 48.13 -9.97 23.18
CA VAL A 203 49.59 -9.79 23.02
C VAL A 203 49.88 -8.35 22.60
N GLU A 204 50.78 -7.68 23.31
CA GLU A 204 51.25 -6.33 22.98
C GLU A 204 52.75 -6.25 23.21
N GLY A 205 53.50 -5.85 22.18
CA GLY A 205 54.97 -5.82 22.24
C GLY A 205 55.61 -7.20 22.47
N GLY A 206 54.94 -8.29 22.07
CA GLY A 206 55.41 -9.67 22.25
C GLY A 206 55.13 -10.29 23.63
N ALA A 207 54.56 -9.54 24.57
CA ALA A 207 54.17 -10.04 25.89
C ALA A 207 52.66 -10.27 25.97
N THR A 208 52.23 -11.33 26.65
CA THR A 208 50.81 -11.56 26.98
C THR A 208 50.41 -10.63 28.11
N LYS A 209 49.38 -9.83 27.89
CA LYS A 209 48.76 -8.93 28.87
C LYS A 209 47.35 -9.40 29.18
N THR A 210 46.88 -9.04 30.37
CA THR A 210 45.52 -9.33 30.84
C THR A 210 44.87 -8.03 31.26
N GLN A 211 43.67 -7.77 30.73
CA GLN A 211 42.83 -6.63 31.05
C GLN A 211 41.53 -7.12 31.70
N ALA A 212 41.24 -6.64 32.91
CA ALA A 212 39.95 -6.88 33.54
C ALA A 212 38.86 -6.07 32.82
N LEU A 213 37.75 -6.73 32.49
CA LEU A 213 36.55 -6.14 31.89
C LEU A 213 35.30 -6.38 32.76
N SER A 214 35.48 -6.90 33.98
CA SER A 214 34.37 -7.08 34.93
C SER A 214 33.76 -5.75 35.36
N GLY A 215 32.43 -5.67 35.37
CA GLY A 215 31.67 -4.46 35.71
C GLY A 215 31.67 -3.38 34.62
N THR A 216 32.08 -3.72 33.38
CA THR A 216 32.01 -2.82 32.22
C THR A 216 30.88 -3.22 31.28
N THR A 217 30.50 -2.30 30.39
CA THR A 217 29.62 -2.57 29.26
C THR A 217 30.41 -2.33 27.98
N VAL A 218 30.47 -3.33 27.11
CA VAL A 218 31.01 -3.18 25.76
C VAL A 218 29.88 -2.73 24.85
N ILE A 219 30.04 -1.57 24.21
CA ILE A 219 29.06 -1.04 23.26
C ILE A 219 29.66 -1.19 21.86
N VAL A 220 28.97 -1.96 21.03
CA VAL A 220 29.34 -2.21 19.63
C VAL A 220 28.31 -1.53 18.75
N SER A 221 28.74 -0.57 17.96
CA SER A 221 27.93 -0.02 16.88
C SER A 221 28.12 -0.89 15.65
N LEU A 222 27.07 -1.55 15.16
CA LEU A 222 27.17 -2.41 13.96
C LEU A 222 25.96 -2.30 13.03
N ASP A 223 26.22 -2.49 11.75
CA ASP A 223 25.18 -2.66 10.73
C ASP A 223 24.44 -4.00 10.93
N LEU A 224 23.13 -3.98 10.70
CA LEU A 224 22.31 -5.19 10.73
C LEU A 224 22.66 -6.11 9.57
N SER A 225 22.69 -7.41 9.83
CA SER A 225 22.91 -8.45 8.83
C SER A 225 21.59 -9.09 8.40
N GLN A 226 21.52 -9.50 7.13
CA GLN A 226 20.38 -10.24 6.59
C GLN A 226 20.85 -11.54 5.93
N ALA A 227 20.15 -12.64 6.20
CA ALA A 227 20.42 -13.93 5.57
C ALA A 227 19.11 -14.67 5.30
N GLN A 228 19.04 -15.40 4.18
CA GLN A 228 17.91 -16.26 3.89
C GLN A 228 17.89 -17.44 4.87
N VAL A 229 16.74 -17.72 5.45
CA VAL A 229 16.51 -18.92 6.25
C VAL A 229 16.32 -20.10 5.29
N THR A 230 17.22 -21.07 5.35
CA THR A 230 17.14 -22.32 4.58
C THR A 230 16.62 -23.49 5.43
N ASP A 231 16.97 -23.51 6.71
CA ASP A 231 16.46 -24.48 7.70
C ASP A 231 16.04 -23.75 8.99
N PRO A 232 14.73 -23.64 9.29
CA PRO A 232 14.22 -23.00 10.50
C PRO A 232 14.76 -23.62 11.80
N ASN A 233 15.16 -24.90 11.79
CA ASN A 233 15.65 -25.57 13.00
C ASN A 233 16.97 -24.99 13.51
N THR A 234 17.75 -24.36 12.62
CA THR A 234 19.03 -23.71 12.93
C THR A 234 18.88 -22.34 13.58
N LEU A 235 17.67 -21.78 13.65
CA LEU A 235 17.43 -20.46 14.20
C LEU A 235 17.50 -20.45 15.73
N ALA A 236 18.00 -19.35 16.29
CA ALA A 236 17.94 -19.03 17.71
C ALA A 236 16.56 -18.45 18.05
N ALA A 237 15.52 -19.28 17.94
CA ALA A 237 14.11 -18.90 18.15
C ALA A 237 13.31 -19.99 18.88
N THR A 238 12.13 -19.63 19.38
CA THR A 238 11.21 -20.61 20.01
C THR A 238 10.66 -21.59 18.97
N SER A 239 10.16 -22.74 19.44
CA SER A 239 9.59 -23.78 18.58
C SER A 239 8.42 -23.26 17.74
N GLU A 240 7.58 -22.39 18.29
CA GLU A 240 6.43 -21.80 17.62
C GLU A 240 6.87 -20.91 16.45
N ALA A 241 7.89 -20.06 16.67
CA ALA A 241 8.44 -19.22 15.61
C ALA A 241 9.04 -20.07 14.47
N LYS A 242 9.74 -21.15 14.81
CA LYS A 242 10.30 -22.10 13.83
C LYS A 242 9.21 -22.77 12.99
N GLN A 243 8.16 -23.29 13.64
CA GLN A 243 7.01 -23.91 12.96
C GLN A 243 6.32 -22.91 12.04
N HIS A 244 6.19 -21.66 12.48
CA HIS A 244 5.59 -20.61 11.69
C HIS A 244 6.39 -20.29 10.42
N ILE A 245 7.71 -20.12 10.54
CA ILE A 245 8.62 -19.92 9.39
C ILE A 245 8.56 -21.12 8.44
N GLN A 246 8.54 -22.34 8.98
CA GLN A 246 8.42 -23.55 8.17
C GLN A 246 7.11 -23.58 7.37
N GLY A 247 5.99 -23.14 7.98
CA GLY A 247 4.72 -22.96 7.29
C GLY A 247 4.83 -21.98 6.12
N LEU A 248 5.46 -20.82 6.30
CA LEU A 248 5.68 -19.84 5.25
C LEU A 248 6.53 -20.39 4.09
N GLN A 249 7.62 -21.09 4.40
CA GLN A 249 8.48 -21.72 3.40
C GLN A 249 7.74 -22.79 2.59
N SER A 250 6.81 -23.53 3.22
CA SER A 250 5.98 -24.52 2.51
C SER A 250 5.02 -23.90 1.48
N LEU A 251 4.71 -22.61 1.63
CA LEU A 251 3.92 -21.81 0.68
C LEU A 251 4.77 -21.13 -0.40
N ASN A 252 6.05 -21.53 -0.55
CA ASN A 252 7.04 -20.96 -1.46
C ASN A 252 7.44 -19.51 -1.18
N TYR A 253 7.28 -19.04 0.06
CA TYR A 253 7.87 -17.76 0.47
C TYR A 253 9.33 -17.92 0.88
N SER A 254 10.16 -16.95 0.49
CA SER A 254 11.50 -16.79 1.04
C SER A 254 11.40 -16.06 2.37
N VAL A 255 11.95 -16.62 3.44
CA VAL A 255 12.06 -15.95 4.73
C VAL A 255 13.50 -15.56 4.95
N TYR A 256 13.73 -14.31 5.34
CA TYR A 256 15.05 -13.78 5.70
C TYR A 256 15.07 -13.45 7.18
N ARG A 257 16.15 -13.79 7.87
CA ARG A 257 16.42 -13.30 9.22
C ARG A 257 17.19 -11.99 9.15
N LEU A 258 16.81 -11.05 10.00
CA LEU A 258 17.50 -9.80 10.28
C LEU A 258 18.13 -9.95 11.67
N PHE A 259 19.44 -9.81 11.78
CA PHE A 259 20.16 -10.17 13.00
C PHE A 259 21.40 -9.32 13.22
N LEU A 260 21.78 -9.21 14.49
CA LEU A 260 23.04 -8.62 14.93
C LEU A 260 24.11 -9.70 14.88
N ASP A 261 25.18 -9.47 14.12
CA ASP A 261 26.23 -10.44 13.90
C ASP A 261 27.54 -10.00 14.56
N LEU A 262 27.77 -10.45 15.80
CA LEU A 262 29.01 -10.19 16.53
C LEU A 262 30.16 -11.12 16.12
N ALA A 263 29.88 -12.14 15.29
CA ALA A 263 30.89 -13.02 14.72
C ALA A 263 31.53 -12.45 13.44
N ASN A 264 30.97 -11.36 12.89
CA ASN A 264 31.51 -10.67 11.72
C ASN A 264 31.99 -9.24 12.05
N PRO A 265 33.26 -9.07 12.47
CA PRO A 265 33.82 -7.75 12.79
C PRO A 265 33.80 -6.72 11.66
N SER A 266 33.61 -7.13 10.40
CA SER A 266 33.52 -6.20 9.27
C SER A 266 32.25 -5.33 9.29
N LEU A 267 31.23 -5.73 10.06
CA LEU A 267 30.00 -4.96 10.27
C LEU A 267 30.15 -3.89 11.35
N PHE A 268 31.27 -3.89 12.10
CA PHE A 268 31.44 -3.00 13.24
C PHE A 268 31.88 -1.62 12.74
N ARG A 269 31.11 -0.59 13.09
CA ARG A 269 31.44 0.81 12.83
C ARG A 269 32.32 1.39 13.93
N SER A 270 32.03 1.03 15.17
CA SER A 270 32.84 1.41 16.32
C SER A 270 32.65 0.45 17.48
N LEU A 271 33.66 0.38 18.35
CA LEU A 271 33.63 -0.37 19.59
C LEU A 271 34.15 0.52 20.71
N GLN A 272 33.37 0.63 21.78
CA GLN A 272 33.73 1.35 22.99
C GLN A 272 33.45 0.49 24.23
N VAL A 273 34.19 0.74 25.30
CA VAL A 273 33.96 0.10 26.60
C VAL A 273 33.69 1.19 27.61
N VAL A 274 32.62 1.06 28.37
CA VAL A 274 32.25 2.01 29.42
C VAL A 274 32.13 1.31 30.77
N ASN A 275 32.44 2.02 31.84
CA ASN A 275 32.20 1.51 33.20
C ASN A 275 30.75 1.72 33.65
N ALA A 276 30.41 1.30 34.87
CA ALA A 276 29.08 1.47 35.45
C ALA A 276 28.59 2.93 35.55
N SER A 277 29.48 3.92 35.44
CA SER A 277 29.16 5.35 35.42
C SER A 277 29.13 5.93 33.99
N ASN A 278 29.04 5.07 32.97
CA ASN A 278 29.11 5.42 31.54
C ASN A 278 30.36 6.22 31.13
N GLN A 279 31.47 6.08 31.87
CA GLN A 279 32.74 6.69 31.50
C GLN A 279 33.54 5.74 30.60
N PRO A 280 34.14 6.23 29.49
CA PRO A 280 34.99 5.41 28.63
C PRO A 280 36.15 4.78 29.40
N VAL A 281 36.35 3.48 29.21
CA VAL A 281 37.51 2.73 29.68
C VAL A 281 38.53 2.72 28.56
N ALA A 282 39.68 3.36 28.80
CA ALA A 282 40.75 3.41 27.80
C ALA A 282 41.31 2.01 27.54
N LEU A 283 41.30 1.59 26.26
CA LEU A 283 41.94 0.37 25.79
C LEU A 283 43.12 0.75 24.90
N SER A 284 44.22 -0.02 24.99
CA SER A 284 45.27 0.08 23.99
C SER A 284 44.76 -0.46 22.65
N GLN A 285 45.40 -0.06 21.54
CA GLN A 285 45.00 -0.53 20.21
C GLN A 285 45.02 -2.06 20.10
N ALA A 286 46.02 -2.72 20.72
CA ALA A 286 46.10 -4.18 20.75
C ALA A 286 44.95 -4.81 21.55
N ALA A 287 44.58 -4.21 22.69
CA ALA A 287 43.43 -4.66 23.48
C ALA A 287 42.10 -4.46 22.73
N GLN A 288 41.93 -3.33 22.03
CA GLN A 288 40.72 -3.05 21.26
C GLN A 288 40.55 -4.04 20.09
N SER A 289 41.62 -4.30 19.34
CA SER A 289 41.62 -5.31 18.27
C SER A 289 41.37 -6.73 18.79
N ALA A 290 41.96 -7.09 19.94
CA ALA A 290 41.75 -8.38 20.57
C ALA A 290 40.31 -8.56 21.05
N LEU A 291 39.73 -7.53 21.67
CA LEU A 291 38.32 -7.52 22.08
C LEU A 291 37.41 -7.68 20.86
N GLN A 292 37.59 -6.88 19.82
CA GLN A 292 36.81 -6.97 18.58
C GLN A 292 36.85 -8.37 17.97
N ALA A 293 38.02 -9.00 17.88
CA ALA A 293 38.17 -10.33 17.29
C ALA A 293 37.57 -11.46 18.14
N THR A 294 37.41 -11.25 19.45
CA THR A 294 36.92 -12.28 20.39
C THR A 294 35.45 -12.14 20.74
N LEU A 295 34.78 -11.05 20.36
CA LEU A 295 33.32 -10.89 20.50
C LEU A 295 32.50 -11.90 19.67
N ALA A 296 33.13 -12.60 18.73
CA ALA A 296 32.52 -13.72 18.02
C ALA A 296 31.97 -14.82 18.95
N GLY A 297 32.50 -14.93 20.18
CA GLY A 297 31.99 -15.85 21.19
C GLY A 297 30.56 -15.57 21.67
N VAL A 298 30.04 -14.35 21.42
CA VAL A 298 28.63 -14.01 21.69
C VAL A 298 27.70 -14.61 20.63
N GLY A 299 28.19 -14.77 19.40
CA GLY A 299 27.42 -15.30 18.26
C GLY A 299 26.53 -14.25 17.59
N HIS A 300 25.28 -14.62 17.34
CA HIS A 300 24.30 -13.79 16.61
C HIS A 300 23.03 -13.60 17.44
N MET A 301 22.33 -12.49 17.24
CA MET A 301 21.05 -12.21 17.89
C MET A 301 20.01 -11.83 16.84
N ASP A 302 19.02 -12.70 16.64
CA ASP A 302 17.92 -12.47 15.69
C ASP A 302 16.99 -11.36 16.21
N VAL A 303 16.64 -10.42 15.34
CA VAL A 303 15.79 -9.26 15.65
C VAL A 303 14.43 -9.38 14.93
N ALA A 304 14.44 -9.75 13.66
CA ALA A 304 13.22 -9.88 12.86
C ALA A 304 13.32 -11.00 11.81
N TYR A 305 12.18 -11.50 11.35
CA TYR A 305 12.06 -12.39 10.20
C TYR A 305 11.18 -11.71 9.16
N THR A 306 11.70 -11.51 7.96
CA THR A 306 11.02 -10.81 6.88
C THR A 306 10.67 -11.78 5.76
N THR A 307 9.39 -11.85 5.39
CA THR A 307 8.90 -12.71 4.31
C THR A 307 8.94 -11.98 2.98
N GLN A 308 9.42 -12.65 1.93
CA GLN A 308 9.46 -12.16 0.56
C GLN A 308 8.89 -13.20 -0.39
N ALA A 309 8.03 -12.79 -1.31
CA ALA A 309 7.53 -13.61 -2.38
C ALA A 309 8.49 -13.59 -3.58
N PRO A 310 8.68 -14.72 -4.29
CA PRO A 310 9.46 -14.75 -5.51
C PRO A 310 8.78 -13.98 -6.64
N GLY A 311 9.57 -13.29 -7.47
CA GLY A 311 9.09 -12.60 -8.66
C GLY A 311 8.26 -11.35 -8.36
N SER A 312 7.20 -11.13 -9.13
CA SER A 312 6.34 -9.94 -9.06
C SER A 312 4.87 -10.34 -8.87
N PRO A 313 4.48 -10.93 -7.73
CA PRO A 313 3.10 -11.32 -7.47
C PRO A 313 2.18 -10.10 -7.46
N THR A 314 0.92 -10.29 -7.86
CA THR A 314 -0.12 -9.26 -7.76
C THR A 314 -0.66 -9.05 -6.34
N SER A 315 -0.01 -9.67 -5.34
CA SER A 315 -0.45 -9.71 -3.94
C SER A 315 0.16 -8.57 -3.12
N ILE A 316 -0.37 -8.37 -1.91
CA ILE A 316 0.16 -7.48 -0.87
C ILE A 316 1.50 -7.97 -0.28
N VAL A 317 1.90 -9.21 -0.56
CA VAL A 317 3.12 -9.79 0.00
C VAL A 317 4.36 -9.03 -0.50
N PRO A 318 5.32 -8.68 0.39
CA PRO A 318 6.56 -8.04 0.00
C PRO A 318 7.35 -8.85 -1.03
N THR A 319 7.98 -8.18 -1.99
CA THR A 319 9.02 -8.71 -2.89
C THR A 319 10.41 -8.20 -2.51
N PHE A 320 10.46 -7.22 -1.61
CA PHE A 320 11.68 -6.57 -1.14
C PHE A 320 11.47 -6.04 0.28
N ALA A 321 12.49 -6.12 1.12
CA ALA A 321 12.49 -5.58 2.47
C ALA A 321 13.85 -4.94 2.78
N LYS A 322 13.83 -3.85 3.53
CA LYS A 322 15.04 -3.13 3.96
C LYS A 322 14.83 -2.47 5.32
N GLU A 323 15.84 -2.55 6.17
CA GLU A 323 15.84 -1.99 7.51
C GLU A 323 16.25 -0.51 7.53
N ARG A 324 15.65 0.25 8.44
CA ARG A 324 15.95 1.66 8.72
C ARG A 324 15.75 1.93 10.20
N THR A 325 16.51 2.86 10.78
CA THR A 325 16.26 3.29 12.16
C THR A 325 15.71 4.71 12.19
N THR A 326 14.84 4.99 13.14
CA THR A 326 14.32 6.35 13.39
C THR A 326 14.42 6.65 14.88
N ARG A 327 15.01 7.80 15.22
CA ARG A 327 15.00 8.35 16.58
C ARG A 327 14.06 9.56 16.63
N TYR A 328 13.21 9.60 17.64
CA TYR A 328 12.20 10.63 17.84
C TYR A 328 12.65 11.57 18.96
N GLY A 329 13.26 12.70 18.60
CA GLY A 329 13.84 13.65 19.56
C GLY A 329 12.83 14.39 20.44
N THR A 330 11.58 14.57 19.99
CA THR A 330 10.60 15.48 20.62
C THR A 330 9.72 14.86 21.70
N ASN A 331 9.64 13.52 21.79
CA ASN A 331 8.70 12.83 22.69
C ASN A 331 9.38 11.95 23.76
N GLY A 332 10.68 12.11 24.02
CA GLY A 332 11.38 11.34 25.04
C GLY A 332 11.97 10.04 24.50
N ASN A 333 13.17 10.14 23.90
CA ASN A 333 14.04 9.01 23.51
C ASN A 333 13.34 7.79 22.89
N PHE A 334 12.27 7.99 22.11
CA PHE A 334 11.68 6.89 21.36
C PHE A 334 12.55 6.60 20.15
N SER A 335 12.72 5.30 19.87
CA SER A 335 13.41 4.84 18.68
C SER A 335 12.77 3.59 18.13
N THR A 336 12.76 3.47 16.81
CA THR A 336 12.23 2.30 16.10
C THR A 336 13.27 1.73 15.13
N LEU A 337 13.25 0.41 15.02
CA LEU A 337 13.75 -0.30 13.85
C LEU A 337 12.57 -0.49 12.91
N ASN A 338 12.62 0.13 11.75
CA ASN A 338 11.61 0.03 10.72
C ASN A 338 12.05 -0.98 9.66
N VAL A 339 11.21 -1.97 9.40
CA VAL A 339 11.34 -2.87 8.25
C VAL A 339 10.44 -2.32 7.15
N CYS A 340 11.06 -1.66 6.18
CA CYS A 340 10.40 -1.03 5.04
C CYS A 340 10.33 -2.01 3.87
N MET A 341 9.17 -2.18 3.27
CA MET A 341 8.91 -3.23 2.29
C MET A 341 8.23 -2.69 1.04
N MET A 342 8.61 -3.28 -0.10
CA MET A 342 7.96 -3.08 -1.40
C MET A 342 7.30 -4.38 -1.84
N SER A 343 6.15 -4.27 -2.48
CA SER A 343 5.35 -5.35 -3.03
C SER A 343 5.24 -5.20 -4.56
N ARG A 344 4.68 -6.22 -5.23
CA ARG A 344 4.33 -6.14 -6.66
C ARG A 344 5.51 -5.82 -7.60
N GLY A 345 6.74 -6.11 -7.17
CA GLY A 345 7.95 -5.82 -7.95
C GLY A 345 8.29 -4.33 -8.06
N ARG A 346 7.72 -3.48 -7.20
CA ARG A 346 8.09 -2.06 -7.14
C ARG A 346 9.52 -1.92 -6.59
N LYS A 347 10.25 -0.93 -7.12
CA LYS A 347 11.65 -0.64 -6.76
C LYS A 347 11.74 0.03 -5.39
N GLU A 348 12.95 0.11 -4.84
CA GLU A 348 13.21 0.89 -3.63
C GLU A 348 12.99 2.41 -3.91
N PRO A 349 12.30 3.12 -3.01
CA PRO A 349 12.20 4.58 -3.05
C PRO A 349 13.60 5.27 -2.98
N SER A 350 13.91 6.21 -3.89
CA SER A 350 15.22 6.91 -3.97
C SER A 350 15.34 8.33 -3.37
N TRP A 351 14.28 8.93 -2.79
CA TRP A 351 14.32 10.31 -2.27
C TRP A 351 14.85 10.41 -0.81
N SER A 352 15.62 11.45 -0.52
CA SER A 352 16.36 11.69 0.73
C SER A 352 15.53 11.97 2.00
N SER A 353 14.27 12.41 1.91
CA SER A 353 13.41 12.70 3.09
C SER A 353 12.69 11.47 3.68
N ARG A 354 12.99 10.25 3.20
CA ARG A 354 12.15 9.04 3.32
C ARG A 354 12.38 8.13 4.55
N PHE A 355 13.09 8.56 5.59
CA PHE A 355 13.49 7.67 6.69
C PHE A 355 13.00 8.06 8.08
N GLY A 356 12.38 9.24 8.22
CA GLY A 356 11.68 9.62 9.44
C GLY A 356 10.20 9.30 9.30
N PHE A 357 9.74 8.19 9.86
CA PHE A 357 8.30 7.93 9.95
C PHE A 357 7.70 8.82 11.03
N THR A 358 6.62 9.54 10.71
CA THR A 358 5.82 10.34 11.66
C THR A 358 4.94 9.43 12.50
N ALA A 359 5.55 8.50 13.23
CA ALA A 359 4.84 7.46 13.95
C ALA A 359 5.39 7.31 15.37
N PRO A 360 5.13 8.28 16.27
CA PRO A 360 5.28 7.99 17.69
C PRO A 360 4.28 6.87 18.01
N LEU A 361 4.79 5.63 18.13
CA LEU A 361 4.17 4.62 18.97
C LEU A 361 3.92 5.35 20.30
N ALA A 362 2.66 5.64 20.61
CA ALA A 362 2.30 6.48 21.75
C ALA A 362 2.98 5.94 23.03
N ALA A 363 3.41 6.88 23.87
CA ALA A 363 4.34 6.74 24.98
C ALA A 363 4.48 5.34 25.61
N THR A 364 5.72 4.88 25.78
CA THR A 364 6.08 3.71 26.63
C THR A 364 5.90 4.01 28.13
N THR A 365 5.07 4.97 28.49
CA THR A 365 4.58 5.15 29.85
C THR A 365 3.07 5.22 29.80
N ASN A 366 2.43 4.30 30.51
CA ASN A 366 1.02 4.49 30.86
C ASN A 366 0.89 5.87 31.57
N PRO A 367 -0.29 6.50 31.59
CA PRO A 367 -0.50 7.77 32.31
C PRO A 367 -0.08 7.75 33.80
N ASP A 368 0.15 6.56 34.36
CA ASP A 368 0.62 6.31 35.73
C ASP A 368 2.16 6.14 35.86
N GLY A 369 2.93 6.23 34.76
CA GLY A 369 4.39 6.14 34.75
C GLY A 369 4.98 4.73 34.67
N THR A 370 4.17 3.69 34.51
CA THR A 370 4.66 2.31 34.31
C THR A 370 5.14 2.05 32.88
N PRO A 371 6.13 1.17 32.62
CA PRO A 371 6.59 0.86 31.26
C PRO A 371 5.44 0.33 30.41
N ALA A 372 5.02 1.09 29.38
CA ALA A 372 3.99 0.63 28.46
C ALA A 372 4.51 -0.55 27.61
N GLU A 373 3.55 -1.38 27.20
CA GLU A 373 3.77 -2.66 26.53
C GLU A 373 4.72 -2.57 25.33
N ALA A 374 5.41 -3.68 25.06
CA ALA A 374 6.23 -3.78 23.87
C ALA A 374 5.32 -3.80 22.64
N ARG A 375 5.37 -2.72 21.86
CA ARG A 375 4.48 -2.50 20.70
C ARG A 375 5.27 -2.46 19.41
N ALA A 376 4.62 -2.93 18.36
CA ALA A 376 4.97 -2.67 16.99
C ALA A 376 3.79 -2.02 16.27
N ARG A 377 4.06 -1.31 15.18
CA ARG A 377 3.04 -0.73 14.32
C ARG A 377 3.30 -1.13 12.88
N LEU A 378 2.24 -1.55 12.20
CA LEU A 378 2.27 -1.79 10.77
C LEU A 378 1.59 -0.61 10.07
N PHE A 379 2.24 -0.16 9.00
CA PHE A 379 1.66 0.72 8.00
C PHE A 379 1.50 -0.03 6.69
N LEU A 380 0.35 0.13 6.03
CA LEU A 380 0.05 -0.42 4.72
C LEU A 380 -0.42 0.72 3.80
N SER A 381 0.21 0.86 2.63
CA SER A 381 -0.15 1.88 1.67
C SER A 381 -1.55 1.65 1.08
N GLN A 382 -2.24 2.73 0.73
CA GLN A 382 -3.53 2.67 0.04
C GLN A 382 -3.44 1.93 -1.30
N ASP A 383 -2.33 2.09 -2.01
CA ASP A 383 -2.10 1.45 -3.30
C ASP A 383 -1.89 -0.06 -3.15
N THR A 384 -1.17 -0.49 -2.11
CA THR A 384 -0.97 -1.90 -1.80
C THR A 384 -2.29 -2.55 -1.38
N LEU A 385 -3.05 -1.90 -0.49
CA LEU A 385 -4.37 -2.40 -0.11
C LEU A 385 -5.32 -2.44 -1.33
N GLY A 386 -5.32 -1.40 -2.16
CA GLY A 386 -6.19 -1.29 -3.32
C GLY A 386 -5.87 -2.32 -4.41
N GLU A 387 -4.65 -2.25 -4.95
CA GLU A 387 -4.25 -3.08 -6.10
C GLU A 387 -3.82 -4.49 -5.70
N GLY A 388 -3.33 -4.68 -4.47
CA GLY A 388 -2.82 -5.97 -3.99
C GLY A 388 -3.86 -6.84 -3.28
N TYR A 389 -4.98 -6.26 -2.81
CA TYR A 389 -5.99 -6.98 -2.03
C TYR A 389 -7.43 -6.68 -2.49
N LEU A 390 -7.85 -5.41 -2.45
CA LEU A 390 -9.22 -5.02 -2.73
C LEU A 390 -9.63 -5.42 -4.17
N LYS A 391 -8.86 -4.98 -5.16
CA LYS A 391 -9.11 -5.24 -6.59
C LYS A 391 -9.02 -6.72 -7.00
N PRO A 392 -8.01 -7.51 -6.60
CA PRO A 392 -7.91 -8.90 -7.02
C PRO A 392 -8.77 -9.87 -6.19
N VAL A 393 -9.13 -9.54 -4.95
CA VAL A 393 -9.80 -10.48 -4.04
C VAL A 393 -11.22 -10.03 -3.68
N VAL A 394 -11.36 -8.86 -3.06
CA VAL A 394 -12.65 -8.43 -2.47
C VAL A 394 -13.66 -8.02 -3.54
N LEU A 395 -13.30 -7.15 -4.48
CA LEU A 395 -14.22 -6.65 -5.52
C LEU A 395 -14.70 -7.79 -6.45
N PRO A 396 -13.83 -8.73 -6.90
CA PRO A 396 -14.26 -9.90 -7.64
C PRO A 396 -15.16 -10.80 -6.80
N ALA A 397 -14.92 -10.96 -5.50
CA ALA A 397 -15.79 -11.75 -4.64
C ALA A 397 -17.21 -11.15 -4.56
N ILE A 398 -17.33 -9.81 -4.43
CA ILE A 398 -18.63 -9.11 -4.49
C ILE A 398 -19.33 -9.36 -5.84
N LEU A 399 -18.61 -9.26 -6.97
CA LEU A 399 -19.15 -9.53 -8.31
C LEU A 399 -19.51 -11.01 -8.52
N ARG A 400 -18.73 -11.95 -7.97
CA ARG A 400 -19.04 -13.39 -8.03
C ARG A 400 -20.25 -13.74 -7.18
N ALA A 401 -20.41 -13.09 -6.03
CA ALA A 401 -21.56 -13.26 -5.17
C ALA A 401 -22.87 -12.88 -5.87
N SER A 402 -22.83 -11.83 -6.69
CA SER A 402 -23.96 -11.46 -7.53
C SER A 402 -24.17 -12.40 -8.72
N GLY A 403 -23.24 -13.33 -8.98
CA GLY A 403 -23.28 -14.22 -10.14
C GLY A 403 -23.12 -13.49 -11.47
N ILE A 404 -22.63 -12.24 -11.47
CA ILE A 404 -22.51 -11.36 -12.65
C ILE A 404 -21.02 -11.21 -13.00
N PRO A 405 -20.56 -11.65 -14.18
CA PRO A 405 -19.20 -11.37 -14.62
C PRO A 405 -19.04 -9.86 -14.84
N GLY A 406 -17.92 -9.29 -14.38
CA GLY A 406 -17.70 -7.86 -14.46
C GLY A 406 -16.23 -7.47 -14.65
N SER A 407 -16.04 -6.21 -15.03
CA SER A 407 -14.75 -5.54 -15.11
C SER A 407 -14.55 -4.62 -13.90
N ILE A 408 -13.28 -4.43 -13.53
CA ILE A 408 -12.89 -3.58 -12.40
C ILE A 408 -11.86 -2.57 -12.93
N ASN A 409 -12.25 -1.30 -12.93
CA ASN A 409 -11.43 -0.19 -13.37
C ASN A 409 -10.99 0.62 -12.16
N ARG A 410 -9.67 0.86 -12.03
CA ARG A 410 -9.14 1.76 -11.00
C ARG A 410 -9.45 3.20 -11.40
N LEU A 411 -10.05 3.98 -10.51
CA LEU A 411 -10.32 5.41 -10.71
C LEU A 411 -9.35 6.29 -9.92
N ALA A 412 -8.98 5.89 -8.70
CA ALA A 412 -8.02 6.57 -7.83
C ALA A 412 -7.51 5.58 -6.76
N PRO A 413 -6.55 5.94 -5.88
CA PRO A 413 -6.20 5.11 -4.72
C PRO A 413 -7.44 4.70 -3.92
N LEU A 414 -7.62 3.39 -3.71
CA LEU A 414 -8.79 2.77 -3.07
C LEU A 414 -10.15 3.08 -3.71
N LYS A 415 -10.17 3.75 -4.87
CA LYS A 415 -11.37 4.09 -5.62
C LYS A 415 -11.45 3.28 -6.89
N TYR A 416 -12.44 2.41 -6.97
CA TYR A 416 -12.66 1.52 -8.11
C TYR A 416 -14.06 1.70 -8.66
N GLN A 417 -14.20 1.47 -9.95
CA GLN A 417 -15.48 1.27 -10.61
C GLN A 417 -15.60 -0.19 -11.01
N CYS A 418 -16.66 -0.84 -10.56
CA CYS A 418 -16.99 -2.20 -10.90
C CYS A 418 -18.24 -2.18 -11.78
N VAL A 419 -18.17 -2.81 -12.95
CA VAL A 419 -19.32 -2.91 -13.87
C VAL A 419 -19.44 -4.34 -14.34
N GLY A 420 -20.62 -4.93 -14.22
CA GLY A 420 -20.89 -6.27 -14.72
C GLY A 420 -22.27 -6.36 -15.34
N THR A 421 -22.43 -7.30 -16.27
CA THR A 421 -23.72 -7.61 -16.88
C THR A 421 -23.90 -9.12 -17.04
N LYS A 422 -25.13 -9.60 -16.89
CA LYS A 422 -25.52 -10.98 -17.12
C LYS A 422 -26.91 -11.04 -17.74
N ASN A 423 -27.08 -11.95 -18.69
CA ASN A 423 -28.38 -12.26 -19.25
C ASN A 423 -28.87 -13.59 -18.69
N ASN A 424 -30.18 -13.72 -18.43
CA ASN A 424 -30.81 -14.99 -18.10
C ASN A 424 -31.17 -15.85 -19.34
N SER A 425 -30.61 -15.52 -20.50
CA SER A 425 -30.92 -16.14 -21.80
C SER A 425 -30.46 -17.60 -21.93
N SER A 426 -29.89 -18.22 -20.91
CA SER A 426 -29.52 -19.64 -20.91
C SER A 426 -30.67 -20.58 -20.56
N GLN A 427 -31.85 -20.04 -20.19
CA GLN A 427 -33.04 -20.83 -19.85
C GLN A 427 -34.02 -20.88 -21.03
N ASN A 428 -34.78 -21.99 -21.10
CA ASN A 428 -35.87 -22.21 -22.07
C ASN A 428 -35.46 -21.86 -23.52
N ASP A 429 -34.35 -22.41 -24.01
CA ASP A 429 -33.85 -22.21 -25.38
C ASP A 429 -33.67 -20.73 -25.81
N GLY A 430 -33.27 -19.87 -24.87
CA GLY A 430 -33.08 -18.44 -25.14
C GLY A 430 -34.29 -17.56 -24.85
N ARG A 431 -35.41 -18.14 -24.40
CA ARG A 431 -36.66 -17.43 -24.13
C ARG A 431 -36.70 -16.75 -22.75
N GLY A 432 -35.85 -17.17 -21.81
CA GLY A 432 -35.82 -16.62 -20.44
C GLY A 432 -36.65 -17.45 -19.46
N GLU A 433 -37.03 -16.88 -18.32
CA GLU A 433 -37.77 -17.60 -17.26
C GLU A 433 -39.24 -17.79 -17.65
N PHE A 434 -39.79 -18.99 -17.44
CA PHE A 434 -41.20 -19.29 -17.76
C PHE A 434 -42.12 -18.75 -16.67
N VAL A 435 -43.18 -18.06 -17.07
CA VAL A 435 -44.21 -17.54 -16.17
C VAL A 435 -45.55 -18.13 -16.54
N GLN A 436 -46.13 -18.88 -15.60
CA GLN A 436 -47.45 -19.46 -15.79
C GLN A 436 -48.53 -18.38 -15.66
N VAL A 437 -49.27 -18.15 -16.75
CA VAL A 437 -50.45 -17.27 -16.74
C VAL A 437 -51.71 -18.10 -16.95
N ASN A 438 -52.74 -17.84 -16.13
CA ASN A 438 -54.06 -18.38 -16.37
C ASN A 438 -54.52 -17.87 -17.74
N ASN A 439 -54.60 -18.75 -18.75
CA ASN A 439 -55.27 -18.63 -20.06
C ASN A 439 -54.54 -19.35 -21.24
N GLY A 440 -53.57 -20.22 -20.98
CA GLY A 440 -53.08 -21.18 -21.99
C GLY A 440 -52.08 -20.62 -23.01
N PHE A 441 -51.45 -19.48 -22.71
CA PHE A 441 -50.31 -18.96 -23.46
C PHE A 441 -49.06 -18.94 -22.59
N ASP A 442 -47.97 -19.49 -23.12
CA ASP A 442 -46.67 -19.51 -22.44
C ASP A 442 -46.02 -18.11 -22.53
N GLN A 443 -45.79 -17.51 -21.37
CA GLN A 443 -45.08 -16.23 -21.26
C GLN A 443 -43.68 -16.45 -20.70
N TYR A 444 -42.74 -15.64 -21.18
CA TYR A 444 -41.35 -15.69 -20.77
C TYR A 444 -40.82 -14.31 -20.44
N VAL A 445 -39.97 -14.25 -19.42
CA VAL A 445 -39.29 -13.03 -18.96
C VAL A 445 -37.79 -13.17 -19.21
N ALA A 446 -37.29 -12.40 -20.17
CA ALA A 446 -35.87 -12.25 -20.43
C ALA A 446 -35.34 -11.01 -19.70
N GLY A 447 -34.28 -11.16 -18.94
CA GLY A 447 -33.66 -10.10 -18.15
C GLY A 447 -32.17 -9.97 -18.45
N THR A 448 -31.72 -8.74 -18.67
CA THR A 448 -30.32 -8.34 -18.58
C THR A 448 -30.11 -7.63 -17.25
N GLU A 449 -29.47 -8.32 -16.31
CA GLU A 449 -29.00 -7.78 -15.03
C GLU A 449 -27.71 -7.00 -15.27
N SER A 450 -27.60 -5.81 -14.72
CA SER A 450 -26.38 -5.03 -14.68
C SER A 450 -26.14 -4.49 -13.28
N ILE A 451 -24.88 -4.55 -12.86
CA ILE A 451 -24.42 -3.96 -11.62
C ILE A 451 -23.33 -2.96 -11.94
N SER A 452 -23.45 -1.75 -11.41
CA SER A 452 -22.40 -0.73 -11.45
C SER A 452 -22.23 -0.15 -10.07
N PHE A 453 -21.02 -0.19 -9.52
CA PHE A 453 -20.75 0.44 -8.25
C PHE A 453 -19.34 1.02 -8.19
N THR A 454 -19.20 2.00 -7.31
CA THR A 454 -17.94 2.62 -7.00
C THR A 454 -17.57 2.36 -5.55
N THR A 455 -16.29 2.15 -5.29
CA THR A 455 -15.72 2.07 -3.94
C THR A 455 -14.98 3.37 -3.65
N GLN A 456 -14.97 3.83 -2.40
CA GLN A 456 -14.14 4.97 -1.99
C GLN A 456 -13.79 4.91 -0.49
N PRO A 457 -12.64 5.46 -0.06
CA PRO A 457 -12.31 5.58 1.36
C PRO A 457 -13.37 6.35 2.13
N ASN A 458 -13.76 5.83 3.31
CA ASN A 458 -14.61 6.56 4.22
C ASN A 458 -13.75 7.34 5.22
N LEU A 459 -13.49 8.62 4.91
CA LEU A 459 -12.66 9.49 5.73
C LEU A 459 -13.38 10.06 6.97
N THR A 460 -14.68 9.80 7.12
CA THR A 460 -15.49 10.35 8.22
C THR A 460 -15.48 9.49 9.48
N GLN A 461 -15.10 8.22 9.36
CA GLN A 461 -14.94 7.31 10.50
C GLN A 461 -13.45 7.13 10.78
N THR A 462 -12.89 8.00 11.63
CA THR A 462 -11.49 7.89 12.08
C THR A 462 -11.20 6.55 12.77
N ASP A 463 -12.24 5.92 13.31
CA ASP A 463 -12.09 4.76 14.18
C ASP A 463 -12.21 3.43 13.42
N ARG A 464 -12.53 3.42 12.12
CA ARG A 464 -12.67 2.17 11.35
C ARG A 464 -12.08 2.29 9.94
N CYS A 465 -11.16 1.41 9.56
CA CYS A 465 -10.69 1.23 8.18
C CYS A 465 -11.83 0.68 7.30
N THR A 466 -12.70 1.60 6.87
CA THR A 466 -13.90 1.32 6.10
C THR A 466 -13.84 1.96 4.72
N LEU A 467 -14.30 1.22 3.72
CA LEU A 467 -14.51 1.72 2.37
C LEU A 467 -16.01 1.78 2.12
N SER A 468 -16.50 2.92 1.67
CA SER A 468 -17.89 3.06 1.24
C SER A 468 -18.07 2.50 -0.16
N LEU A 469 -19.17 1.79 -0.36
CA LEU A 469 -19.67 1.33 -1.64
C LEU A 469 -20.91 2.16 -2.01
N SER A 470 -21.00 2.60 -3.25
CA SER A 470 -22.18 3.25 -3.79
C SER A 470 -22.41 2.79 -5.21
N GLY A 471 -23.60 2.29 -5.49
CA GLY A 471 -23.89 1.69 -6.79
C GLY A 471 -25.36 1.71 -7.17
N GLN A 472 -25.60 1.13 -8.33
CA GLN A 472 -26.92 0.89 -8.91
C GLN A 472 -26.99 -0.57 -9.36
N PHE A 473 -28.08 -1.22 -9.00
CA PHE A 473 -28.50 -2.50 -9.55
C PHE A 473 -29.58 -2.21 -10.58
N GLN A 474 -29.35 -2.58 -11.83
CA GLN A 474 -30.29 -2.36 -12.92
C GLN A 474 -30.70 -3.69 -13.56
N VAL A 475 -31.96 -3.79 -13.94
CA VAL A 475 -32.47 -4.93 -14.73
C VAL A 475 -33.23 -4.37 -15.91
N ASN A 476 -32.81 -4.73 -17.12
CA ASN A 476 -33.58 -4.50 -18.33
C ASN A 476 -34.37 -5.77 -18.63
N ILE A 477 -35.69 -5.67 -18.58
CA ILE A 477 -36.64 -6.78 -18.64
C ILE A 477 -37.39 -6.70 -19.97
N GLU A 478 -37.48 -7.82 -20.66
CA GLU A 478 -38.35 -8.02 -21.80
C GLU A 478 -39.35 -9.13 -21.46
N VAL A 479 -40.64 -8.80 -21.51
CA VAL A 479 -41.72 -9.77 -21.35
C VAL A 479 -42.20 -10.15 -22.74
N SER A 480 -42.17 -11.44 -23.05
CA SER A 480 -42.55 -11.97 -24.35
C SER A 480 -43.51 -13.13 -24.23
N GLN A 481 -44.28 -13.34 -25.29
CA GLN A 481 -45.22 -14.44 -25.42
C GLN A 481 -44.93 -15.19 -26.71
N TYR A 482 -45.13 -16.49 -26.67
CA TYR A 482 -45.05 -17.35 -27.85
C TYR A 482 -46.45 -17.93 -28.08
N PRO A 483 -47.26 -17.34 -28.99
CA PRO A 483 -48.50 -17.98 -29.39
C PRO A 483 -48.20 -19.35 -30.00
N LEU A 484 -49.10 -20.31 -29.75
CA LEU A 484 -49.05 -21.72 -30.18
C LEU A 484 -48.21 -21.93 -31.44
N ASP A 485 -47.33 -22.95 -31.40
CA ASP A 485 -46.40 -23.39 -32.45
C ASP A 485 -47.13 -23.91 -33.71
N PHE A 486 -47.99 -23.08 -34.29
CA PHE A 486 -48.73 -23.37 -35.50
C PHE A 486 -47.75 -23.16 -36.65
N ILE A 487 -47.31 -24.28 -37.24
CA ILE A 487 -46.55 -24.35 -38.49
C ILE A 487 -45.03 -24.07 -38.36
N GLY A 488 -44.41 -24.35 -37.19
CA GLY A 488 -42.94 -24.32 -37.05
C GLY A 488 -42.29 -22.94 -37.21
N LEU A 489 -43.09 -21.88 -37.19
CA LEU A 489 -42.66 -20.49 -37.15
C LEU A 489 -42.98 -19.96 -35.76
N GLY A 490 -42.10 -20.22 -34.79
CA GLY A 490 -42.21 -19.65 -33.44
C GLY A 490 -42.07 -18.14 -33.49
N MET A 491 -43.17 -17.42 -33.70
CA MET A 491 -43.19 -15.96 -33.70
C MET A 491 -43.13 -15.47 -32.26
N LYS A 492 -42.08 -14.73 -31.92
CA LYS A 492 -41.91 -14.08 -30.61
C LYS A 492 -42.68 -12.77 -30.61
N ASP A 493 -43.69 -12.64 -29.75
CA ASP A 493 -44.40 -11.39 -29.51
C ASP A 493 -43.85 -10.69 -28.26
N VAL A 494 -43.26 -9.49 -28.42
CA VAL A 494 -42.73 -8.71 -27.29
C VAL A 494 -43.85 -7.88 -26.67
N LEU A 495 -44.37 -8.34 -25.54
CA LEU A 495 -45.50 -7.72 -24.84
C LEU A 495 -45.14 -6.37 -24.22
N GLY A 496 -43.88 -6.20 -23.79
CA GLY A 496 -43.39 -4.96 -23.24
C GLY A 496 -41.95 -5.06 -22.77
N ARG A 497 -41.32 -3.89 -22.59
CA ARG A 497 -39.98 -3.75 -22.02
C ARG A 497 -40.05 -2.89 -20.77
N ALA A 498 -39.28 -3.25 -19.76
CA ALA A 498 -39.22 -2.53 -18.51
C ALA A 498 -37.77 -2.34 -18.06
N THR A 499 -37.43 -1.14 -17.59
CA THR A 499 -36.13 -0.88 -16.96
C THR A 499 -36.34 -0.61 -15.48
N TYR A 500 -35.70 -1.42 -14.64
CA TYR A 500 -35.65 -1.26 -13.19
C TYR A 500 -34.26 -0.77 -12.79
N VAL A 501 -34.16 0.27 -11.95
CA VAL A 501 -32.88 0.80 -11.46
C VAL A 501 -32.99 1.08 -9.96
N GLN A 502 -32.36 0.26 -9.13
CA GLN A 502 -32.35 0.45 -7.68
C GLN A 502 -30.97 0.92 -7.20
N PRO A 503 -30.88 2.10 -6.56
CA PRO A 503 -29.64 2.52 -5.93
C PRO A 503 -29.36 1.65 -4.69
N TRP A 504 -28.09 1.45 -4.37
CA TRP A 504 -27.68 0.78 -3.14
C TRP A 504 -26.39 1.40 -2.59
N THR A 505 -26.19 1.21 -1.29
CA THR A 505 -24.98 1.63 -0.58
C THR A 505 -24.41 0.45 0.18
N GLY A 506 -23.13 0.51 0.54
CA GLY A 506 -22.53 -0.51 1.34
C GLY A 506 -21.24 -0.07 2.01
N THR A 507 -20.69 -0.96 2.82
CA THR A 507 -19.42 -0.75 3.50
C THR A 507 -18.58 -2.03 3.45
N VAL A 508 -17.31 -1.86 3.11
CA VAL A 508 -16.27 -2.88 3.31
C VAL A 508 -15.50 -2.50 4.58
N THR A 509 -15.43 -3.38 5.57
CA THR A 509 -14.66 -3.17 6.80
C THR A 509 -13.50 -4.15 6.85
N LEU A 510 -12.29 -3.62 7.10
CA LEU A 510 -11.06 -4.40 7.24
C LEU A 510 -10.70 -4.56 8.72
N GLN A 511 -10.38 -5.79 9.15
CA GLN A 511 -10.04 -6.13 10.53
C GLN A 511 -8.94 -7.20 10.57
N ALA A 512 -8.23 -7.30 11.70
CA ALA A 512 -7.36 -8.44 11.98
C ALA A 512 -8.21 -9.67 12.31
N GLY A 513 -7.88 -10.80 11.68
CA GLY A 513 -8.34 -12.13 12.06
C GLY A 513 -7.31 -12.87 12.90
N SER A 514 -7.68 -14.08 13.33
CA SER A 514 -6.77 -14.99 14.03
C SER A 514 -5.54 -15.32 13.18
N GLY A 515 -4.35 -15.33 13.80
CA GLY A 515 -3.11 -15.76 13.14
C GLY A 515 -2.56 -14.78 12.10
N GLY A 516 -2.91 -13.49 12.16
CA GLY A 516 -2.38 -12.46 11.26
C GLY A 516 -3.09 -12.39 9.89
N LYS A 517 -4.26 -13.01 9.76
CA LYS A 517 -5.10 -12.91 8.54
C LYS A 517 -5.82 -11.56 8.49
N LEU A 518 -6.11 -11.06 7.28
CA LEU A 518 -7.00 -9.92 7.11
C LEU A 518 -8.43 -10.42 6.88
N VAL A 519 -9.34 -10.05 7.78
CA VAL A 519 -10.77 -10.36 7.65
C VAL A 519 -11.48 -9.15 7.05
N THR A 520 -12.19 -9.38 5.95
CA THR A 520 -13.01 -8.37 5.30
C THR A 520 -14.48 -8.69 5.50
N SER A 521 -15.27 -7.73 5.99
CA SER A 521 -16.73 -7.85 5.99
C SER A 521 -17.35 -6.87 5.01
N VAL A 522 -18.34 -7.33 4.25
CA VAL A 522 -19.11 -6.52 3.31
C VAL A 522 -20.55 -6.44 3.81
N ASN A 523 -21.09 -5.23 3.89
CA ASN A 523 -22.49 -4.98 4.24
C ASN A 523 -23.15 -4.14 3.14
N ILE A 524 -24.31 -4.58 2.64
CA ILE A 524 -25.05 -3.92 1.56
C ILE A 524 -26.44 -3.51 2.05
N VAL A 525 -26.80 -2.25 1.79
CA VAL A 525 -28.12 -1.69 2.06
C VAL A 525 -28.73 -1.23 0.74
N LEU A 526 -29.84 -1.88 0.36
CA LEU A 526 -30.63 -1.48 -0.80
C LEU A 526 -31.40 -0.19 -0.49
N GLY A 527 -31.37 0.76 -1.42
CA GLY A 527 -32.22 1.94 -1.36
C GLY A 527 -33.68 1.62 -1.70
N GLN A 528 -34.53 2.65 -1.72
CA GLN A 528 -35.93 2.50 -2.09
C GLN A 528 -36.05 1.93 -3.51
N ALA A 529 -36.82 0.86 -3.69
CA ALA A 529 -37.13 0.27 -4.98
C ALA A 529 -38.07 1.22 -5.77
N PRO A 530 -37.64 1.80 -6.91
CA PRO A 530 -38.53 2.59 -7.74
C PRO A 530 -39.41 1.69 -8.62
N ALA A 531 -40.55 2.22 -9.07
CA ALA A 531 -41.37 1.53 -10.07
C ALA A 531 -40.60 1.42 -11.41
N PRO A 532 -40.71 0.30 -12.15
CA PRO A 532 -40.00 0.12 -13.41
C PRO A 532 -40.54 1.06 -14.49
N SER A 533 -39.64 1.59 -15.32
CA SER A 533 -40.00 2.38 -16.50
C SER A 533 -40.39 1.43 -17.63
N VAL A 534 -41.67 1.39 -18.01
CA VAL A 534 -42.21 0.46 -19.03
C VAL A 534 -42.34 1.16 -20.38
N ASP A 535 -41.66 0.66 -21.41
CA ASP A 535 -41.78 1.09 -22.80
C ASP A 535 -42.76 0.18 -23.57
N LYS A 536 -43.62 0.80 -24.39
CA LYS A 536 -44.74 0.14 -25.07
C LYS A 536 -44.32 -0.20 -26.51
N THR A 537 -44.06 -1.46 -26.81
CA THR A 537 -43.69 -1.89 -28.17
C THR A 537 -44.83 -2.50 -28.98
N LEU A 538 -45.94 -2.87 -28.35
CA LEU A 538 -47.15 -3.31 -29.01
C LEU A 538 -48.30 -2.44 -28.53
N ASP A 539 -48.96 -1.75 -29.46
CA ASP A 539 -50.13 -0.92 -29.20
C ASP A 539 -51.10 -1.69 -28.31
N GLY A 540 -51.42 -1.11 -27.16
CA GLY A 540 -52.37 -1.66 -26.19
C GLY A 540 -53.78 -1.91 -26.75
N TRP A 541 -54.02 -1.76 -28.06
CA TRP A 541 -55.25 -2.11 -28.75
C TRP A 541 -55.48 -3.62 -28.88
N VAL A 542 -54.46 -4.42 -29.23
CA VAL A 542 -54.65 -5.89 -29.37
C VAL A 542 -54.87 -6.53 -28.00
N PHE A 543 -54.17 -6.06 -26.97
CA PHE A 543 -54.35 -6.53 -25.59
C PHE A 543 -55.64 -6.03 -24.94
N ASN A 544 -56.05 -4.77 -25.15
CA ASN A 544 -57.38 -4.31 -24.71
C ASN A 544 -58.51 -5.05 -25.43
N ALA A 545 -58.31 -5.47 -26.68
CA ALA A 545 -59.29 -6.26 -27.41
C ALA A 545 -59.44 -7.68 -26.81
N LEU A 546 -58.33 -8.30 -26.38
CA LEU A 546 -58.34 -9.58 -25.67
C LEU A 546 -58.91 -9.45 -24.24
N ASP A 547 -58.56 -8.39 -23.50
CA ASP A 547 -59.09 -8.12 -22.16
C ASP A 547 -60.63 -7.99 -22.16
N LYS A 548 -61.17 -7.28 -23.15
CA LYS A 548 -62.62 -7.18 -23.38
C LYS A 548 -63.28 -8.50 -23.80
N LEU A 549 -62.53 -9.43 -24.39
CA LEU A 549 -63.02 -10.75 -24.84
C LEU A 549 -63.00 -11.79 -23.71
N PHE A 550 -62.10 -11.66 -22.74
CA PHE A 550 -61.84 -12.68 -21.71
C PHE A 550 -62.20 -12.26 -20.28
N ASN A 551 -62.76 -11.04 -20.08
CA ASN A 551 -63.43 -10.61 -18.85
C ASN A 551 -62.53 -10.68 -17.59
N TRP A 552 -61.32 -10.10 -17.66
CA TRP A 552 -60.41 -10.05 -16.51
C TRP A 552 -60.97 -9.17 -15.38
N SER A 553 -61.00 -9.72 -14.16
CA SER A 553 -61.57 -9.05 -12.99
C SER A 553 -60.53 -8.13 -12.30
N SER A 554 -60.73 -6.82 -12.45
CA SER A 554 -60.37 -5.74 -11.51
C SER A 554 -58.91 -5.23 -11.35
N THR A 555 -57.94 -5.67 -12.14
CA THR A 555 -56.65 -4.96 -12.29
C THR A 555 -56.28 -5.00 -13.76
N SER A 556 -55.84 -3.88 -14.35
CA SER A 556 -55.46 -3.90 -15.76
C SER A 556 -54.31 -4.90 -15.94
N PRO A 557 -54.26 -5.66 -17.05
CA PRO A 557 -53.13 -6.56 -17.33
C PRO A 557 -51.77 -5.85 -17.32
N GLN A 558 -51.76 -4.53 -17.55
CA GLN A 558 -50.58 -3.70 -17.38
C GLN A 558 -50.12 -3.66 -15.91
N ASP A 559 -51.04 -3.46 -14.96
CA ASP A 559 -50.70 -3.47 -13.53
C ASP A 559 -50.16 -4.83 -13.10
N ALA A 560 -50.67 -5.92 -13.69
CA ALA A 560 -50.17 -7.27 -13.44
C ALA A 560 -48.74 -7.47 -13.99
N ILE A 561 -48.46 -7.05 -15.24
CA ILE A 561 -47.11 -7.13 -15.85
C ILE A 561 -46.12 -6.23 -15.11
N THR A 562 -46.51 -5.00 -14.77
CA THR A 562 -45.66 -4.07 -14.00
C THR A 562 -45.37 -4.62 -12.61
N LYS A 563 -46.36 -5.20 -11.93
CA LYS A 563 -46.16 -5.86 -10.63
C LYS A 563 -45.25 -7.08 -10.74
N GLN A 564 -45.41 -7.93 -11.74
CA GLN A 564 -44.54 -9.08 -11.96
C GLN A 564 -43.10 -8.68 -12.27
N ALA A 565 -42.89 -7.68 -13.14
CA ALA A 565 -41.57 -7.13 -13.42
C ALA A 565 -40.93 -6.53 -12.14
N GLN A 566 -41.72 -5.86 -11.31
CA GLN A 566 -41.29 -5.33 -10.01
C GLN A 566 -40.91 -6.45 -9.03
N ASP A 567 -41.74 -7.49 -8.88
CA ASP A 567 -41.51 -8.62 -7.98
C ASP A 567 -40.26 -9.41 -8.40
N PHE A 568 -40.11 -9.67 -9.70
CA PHE A 568 -38.92 -10.30 -10.28
C PHE A 568 -37.66 -9.48 -10.00
N ALA A 569 -37.67 -8.18 -10.30
CA ALA A 569 -36.51 -7.31 -10.07
C ALA A 569 -36.16 -7.16 -8.58
N SER A 570 -37.18 -7.10 -7.70
CA SER A 570 -36.99 -6.99 -6.25
C SER A 570 -36.39 -8.28 -5.65
N SER A 571 -36.80 -9.44 -6.17
CA SER A 571 -36.21 -10.74 -5.81
C SER A 571 -34.74 -10.81 -6.19
N LEU A 572 -34.39 -10.42 -7.43
CA LEU A 572 -33.01 -10.38 -7.89
C LEU A 572 -32.14 -9.41 -7.08
N ALA A 573 -32.67 -8.22 -6.77
CA ALA A 573 -31.95 -7.24 -5.95
C ALA A 573 -31.71 -7.74 -4.51
N THR A 574 -32.69 -8.46 -3.93
CA THR A 574 -32.56 -9.07 -2.60
C THR A 574 -31.54 -10.21 -2.60
N ALA A 575 -31.58 -11.07 -3.61
CA ALA A 575 -30.58 -12.13 -3.79
C ALA A 575 -29.16 -11.54 -3.97
N PHE A 576 -29.03 -10.43 -4.70
CA PHE A 576 -27.77 -9.70 -4.80
C PHE A 576 -27.28 -9.23 -3.42
N ARG A 577 -28.13 -8.56 -2.63
CA ARG A 577 -27.78 -8.07 -1.29
C ARG A 577 -27.30 -9.21 -0.38
N ASP A 578 -28.06 -10.30 -0.34
CA ASP A 578 -27.81 -11.41 0.58
C ASP A 578 -26.54 -12.16 0.22
N ASN A 579 -26.28 -12.35 -1.09
CA ASN A 579 -25.04 -12.98 -1.52
C ASN A 579 -23.84 -12.07 -1.32
N ALA A 580 -23.95 -10.77 -1.64
CA ALA A 580 -22.83 -9.83 -1.56
C ALA A 580 -22.47 -9.44 -0.11
N SER A 581 -23.40 -9.58 0.84
CA SER A 581 -23.15 -9.34 2.26
C SER A 581 -22.48 -10.54 2.91
N MET A 582 -21.15 -10.60 2.85
CA MET A 582 -20.36 -11.75 3.30
C MET A 582 -19.16 -11.34 4.15
N ALA A 583 -18.68 -12.30 4.95
CA ALA A 583 -17.33 -12.26 5.51
C ALA A 583 -16.38 -13.00 4.56
N LEU A 584 -15.27 -12.36 4.22
CA LEU A 584 -14.18 -12.90 3.44
C LEU A 584 -12.97 -13.07 4.35
N ASP A 585 -12.69 -14.32 4.70
CA ASP A 585 -11.40 -14.69 5.28
C ASP A 585 -10.41 -14.84 4.14
N VAL A 586 -9.49 -13.87 4.03
CA VAL A 586 -8.46 -13.92 3.00
C VAL A 586 -7.17 -14.39 3.65
N GLU A 587 -6.67 -15.53 3.19
CA GLU A 587 -5.42 -16.15 3.67
C GLU A 587 -4.16 -15.48 3.12
N ASP A 588 -4.29 -14.42 2.32
CA ASP A 588 -3.17 -13.56 1.95
C ASP A 588 -2.72 -12.76 3.18
N CYS A 589 -1.78 -13.35 3.91
CA CYS A 589 -1.21 -12.86 5.14
C CYS A 589 -0.71 -11.41 5.03
N VAL A 590 -1.30 -10.50 5.79
CA VAL A 590 -0.69 -9.21 6.10
C VAL A 590 0.34 -9.48 7.20
N VAL A 591 1.55 -9.87 6.76
CA VAL A 591 2.84 -9.90 7.47
C VAL A 591 2.84 -10.22 8.97
N LEU A 592 3.59 -11.26 9.34
CA LEU A 592 3.73 -11.72 10.72
C LEU A 592 4.93 -11.06 11.41
N PRO A 593 4.79 -10.48 12.60
CA PRO A 593 5.93 -10.23 13.45
C PRO A 593 6.47 -11.55 14.04
N THR A 594 7.71 -11.52 14.52
CA THR A 594 8.51 -12.70 14.91
C THR A 594 8.03 -13.51 16.11
N GLY A 595 6.96 -13.06 16.76
CA GLY A 595 6.28 -13.78 17.84
C GLY A 595 4.77 -13.83 17.60
N ALA A 596 4.09 -14.74 18.29
CA ALA A 596 2.63 -14.77 18.31
C ALA A 596 2.13 -13.43 18.88
N ALA A 597 1.54 -12.59 18.03
CA ALA A 597 0.88 -11.36 18.48
C ALA A 597 -0.18 -11.72 19.53
N HIS A 598 -0.18 -10.99 20.65
CA HIS A 598 -1.18 -11.14 21.69
C HIS A 598 -2.49 -10.47 21.26
N ASP A 599 -2.38 -9.26 20.74
CA ASP A 599 -3.54 -8.47 20.32
C ASP A 599 -3.19 -7.55 19.15
N TYR A 600 -4.19 -7.29 18.31
CA TYR A 600 -4.15 -6.30 17.25
C TYR A 600 -5.17 -5.22 17.59
N SER A 601 -4.71 -3.97 17.62
CA SER A 601 -5.64 -2.84 17.64
C SER A 601 -6.51 -2.80 16.39
N GLN A 602 -7.48 -1.90 16.40
CA GLN A 602 -8.31 -1.66 15.25
C GLN A 602 -7.51 -1.02 14.09
N PHE A 603 -7.80 -1.47 12.86
CA PHE A 603 -7.25 -0.87 11.65
C PHE A 603 -7.89 0.52 11.43
N ILE A 604 -7.06 1.53 11.20
CA ILE A 604 -7.50 2.92 10.93
C ILE A 604 -6.77 3.51 9.74
N PHE A 605 -7.38 4.49 9.05
CA PHE A 605 -6.65 5.36 8.11
C PHE A 605 -5.99 6.49 8.90
N ASN A 606 -4.67 6.63 8.80
CA ASN A 606 -3.96 7.73 9.43
C ASN A 606 -4.14 9.05 8.65
N ALA A 607 -3.64 10.17 9.20
CA ALA A 607 -3.74 11.49 8.58
C ALA A 607 -3.06 11.59 7.19
N GLU A 608 -2.10 10.70 6.92
CA GLU A 608 -1.40 10.60 5.63
C GLU A 608 -2.12 9.67 4.65
N GLY A 609 -3.19 9.00 5.09
CA GLY A 609 -4.00 8.07 4.32
C GLY A 609 -3.53 6.61 4.36
N ALA A 610 -2.39 6.28 4.98
CA ALA A 610 -1.97 4.89 5.15
C ALA A 610 -2.89 4.16 6.14
N VAL A 611 -3.06 2.86 5.93
CA VAL A 611 -3.70 1.98 6.92
C VAL A 611 -2.69 1.72 8.02
N GLN A 612 -3.12 1.89 9.27
CA GLN A 612 -2.32 1.72 10.46
C GLN A 612 -2.96 0.67 11.37
N VAL A 613 -2.13 -0.21 11.94
CA VAL A 613 -2.52 -1.12 13.03
C VAL A 613 -1.37 -1.25 14.03
N ASP A 614 -1.68 -1.08 15.30
CA ASP A 614 -0.79 -1.40 16.43
C ASP A 614 -0.92 -2.87 16.82
N VAL A 615 0.20 -3.48 17.15
CA VAL A 615 0.32 -4.89 17.52
C VAL A 615 1.06 -4.99 18.84
N SER A 616 0.45 -5.72 19.77
CA SER A 616 0.99 -6.00 21.10
C SER A 616 1.52 -7.42 21.17
N PHE A 617 2.64 -7.61 21.86
CA PHE A 617 3.27 -8.91 22.09
C PHE A 617 3.10 -9.34 23.55
N PRO A 618 2.93 -10.65 23.82
CA PRO A 618 2.96 -11.15 25.18
C PRO A 618 4.32 -10.83 25.81
N GLY A 619 4.28 -10.43 27.09
CA GLY A 619 5.43 -9.95 27.86
C GLY A 619 6.43 -11.03 28.21
#